data_AF-A0A5A9XPG9-F1
#
_entry.id   AF-A0A5A9XPG9-F1
#
_cell.length_a   1.000
_cell.length_b   1.000
_cell.length_c   1.000
_cell.angle_alpha   90.00
_cell.angle_beta   90.00
_cell.angle_gamma   90.00
#
_symmetry.space_group_name_H-M   'P 1'
#
loop_
_entity.id
_entity.type
_entity.pdbx_description
1 polymer ?
#
loop_
_entity_poly.entity_id
_entity_poly.type
_entity_poly.pdbx_seq_one_letter_code
_entity_poly.pdbx_strand_id
1 'polypeptide(L)'
;MNKEESTNRHFLFPGTLFADARDYQISTVLGSCVSVCLWDTVTHVGGMNHFMLPLWNGEGLATPRYGNIAMEKLLHKMLALGCVKKHLVAKIFGGANVNGTGNGNEIFMIGDRNVILANQLLDEYAIPIKAWDVGGRLGRKIVMQTGTGVVWVGKHRVAAQAP
;
A
#
# COMPACT_ATOMS: atom_id res chain seq x y z
N MET A 1 13.94 -32.57 -5.72
CA MET A 1 13.79 -31.95 -7.05
C MET A 1 12.85 -30.76 -6.87
N ASN A 2 13.40 -29.59 -6.59
CA ASN A 2 12.61 -28.41 -6.24
C ASN A 2 12.17 -27.73 -7.54
N LYS A 3 10.89 -27.87 -7.90
CA LYS A 3 10.28 -26.97 -8.88
C LYS A 3 10.24 -25.60 -8.23
N GLU A 4 11.07 -24.66 -8.69
CA GLU A 4 10.75 -23.25 -8.57
C GLU A 4 9.44 -23.04 -9.34
N GLU A 5 8.31 -23.11 -8.63
CA GLU A 5 7.04 -22.64 -9.17
C GLU A 5 7.25 -21.18 -9.56
N SER A 6 7.02 -20.85 -10.84
CA SER A 6 7.15 -19.48 -11.30
C SER A 6 6.07 -18.64 -10.62
N THR A 7 6.39 -18.02 -9.49
CA THR A 7 5.48 -17.10 -8.81
C THR A 7 5.03 -16.03 -9.79
N ASN A 8 3.72 -15.84 -9.92
CA ASN A 8 3.15 -14.87 -10.84
C ASN A 8 3.66 -13.46 -10.45
N ARG A 9 3.83 -12.55 -11.42
CA ARG A 9 4.31 -11.19 -11.15
C ARG A 9 3.24 -10.18 -11.50
N HIS A 10 3.05 -9.18 -10.64
CA HIS A 10 2.14 -8.07 -10.89
C HIS A 10 2.82 -6.74 -10.52
N PHE A 11 2.86 -5.81 -11.46
CA PHE A 11 3.29 -4.44 -11.17
C PHE A 11 2.06 -3.60 -10.85
N LEU A 12 2.01 -3.04 -9.64
CA LEU A 12 0.89 -2.27 -9.15
C LEU A 12 1.08 -0.78 -9.44
N PHE A 13 0.21 -0.24 -10.28
CA PHE A 13 0.24 1.18 -10.67
C PHE A 13 -0.40 2.08 -9.60
N PRO A 14 0.02 3.36 -9.50
CA PRO A 14 -0.64 4.33 -8.62
C PRO A 14 -2.14 4.43 -8.89
N GLY A 15 -2.92 4.53 -7.82
CA GLY A 15 -4.38 4.60 -7.86
C GLY A 15 -5.09 3.28 -8.15
N THR A 16 -4.39 2.15 -8.00
CA THR A 16 -4.94 0.80 -8.21
C THR A 16 -4.74 -0.09 -6.97
N LEU A 17 -5.37 -1.25 -6.98
CA LEU A 17 -5.20 -2.30 -5.97
C LEU A 17 -5.21 -3.67 -6.65
N PHE A 18 -4.57 -4.65 -6.03
CA PHE A 18 -4.50 -6.02 -6.53
C PHE A 18 -4.57 -7.02 -5.36
N ALA A 19 -5.31 -8.10 -5.58
CA ALA A 19 -5.35 -9.29 -4.70
C ALA A 19 -5.84 -10.47 -5.55
N ASP A 20 -5.31 -11.66 -5.29
CA ASP A 20 -5.67 -12.91 -5.97
C ASP A 20 -5.45 -14.07 -4.99
N ALA A 21 -6.17 -15.18 -5.16
CA ALA A 21 -6.00 -16.37 -4.31
C ALA A 21 -4.71 -17.14 -4.62
N ARG A 22 -4.14 -16.95 -5.80
CA ARG A 22 -2.84 -17.54 -6.20
C ARG A 22 -1.68 -16.73 -5.62
N ASP A 23 -0.51 -17.35 -5.56
CA ASP A 23 0.72 -16.64 -5.14
C ASP A 23 1.22 -15.69 -6.24
N TYR A 24 1.52 -14.46 -5.82
CA TYR A 24 2.01 -13.35 -6.64
C TYR A 24 3.14 -12.61 -5.93
N GLN A 25 4.10 -12.15 -6.73
CA GLN A 25 4.98 -11.03 -6.38
C GLN A 25 4.36 -9.73 -6.88
N ILE A 26 3.79 -8.96 -5.96
CA ILE A 26 3.26 -7.62 -6.25
C ILE A 26 4.36 -6.60 -6.02
N SER A 27 4.67 -5.78 -7.01
CA SER A 27 5.72 -4.76 -6.91
C SER A 27 5.21 -3.36 -7.22
N THR A 28 5.73 -2.35 -6.53
CA THR A 28 5.43 -0.94 -6.83
C THR A 28 6.55 -0.01 -6.36
N VAL A 29 6.45 1.27 -6.73
CA VAL A 29 7.39 2.34 -6.36
C VAL A 29 6.61 3.47 -5.71
N LEU A 30 7.06 3.92 -4.54
CA LEU A 30 6.35 4.86 -3.67
C LEU A 30 7.21 6.09 -3.39
N GLY A 31 6.63 7.27 -3.62
CA GLY A 31 7.08 8.55 -3.10
C GLY A 31 6.22 8.95 -1.89
N SER A 32 5.45 10.03 -2.02
CA SER A 32 4.44 10.47 -1.03
C SER A 32 3.20 9.56 -0.96
N CYS A 33 2.99 8.72 -1.96
CA CYS A 33 1.94 7.70 -1.97
C CYS A 33 2.19 6.64 -0.89
N VAL A 34 1.14 5.94 -0.48
CA VAL A 34 1.22 4.85 0.49
C VAL A 34 0.63 3.59 -0.10
N SER A 35 1.29 2.47 0.20
CA SER A 35 0.75 1.14 -0.01
C SER A 35 0.50 0.47 1.32
N VAL A 36 -0.72 -0.06 1.48
CA VAL A 36 -1.07 -1.02 2.52
C VAL A 36 -1.11 -2.40 1.90
N CYS A 37 -0.35 -3.31 2.51
CA CYS A 37 -0.32 -4.73 2.20
C CYS A 37 -1.17 -5.46 3.24
N LEU A 38 -2.20 -6.18 2.81
CA LEU A 38 -2.98 -7.06 3.67
C LEU A 38 -2.62 -8.51 3.38
N TRP A 39 -2.49 -9.32 4.43
CA TRP A 39 -2.23 -10.75 4.32
C TRP A 39 -3.04 -11.50 5.36
N ASP A 40 -3.73 -12.55 4.94
CA ASP A 40 -4.41 -13.48 5.84
C ASP A 40 -3.43 -14.56 6.29
N THR A 41 -3.20 -14.65 7.60
CA THR A 41 -2.22 -15.59 8.17
C THR A 41 -2.64 -17.06 8.09
N VAL A 42 -3.90 -17.33 7.78
CA VAL A 42 -4.48 -18.69 7.75
C VAL A 42 -4.68 -19.17 6.31
N THR A 43 -5.30 -18.34 5.46
CA THR A 43 -5.55 -18.71 4.05
C THR A 43 -4.35 -18.45 3.15
N HIS A 44 -3.35 -17.72 3.64
CA HIS A 44 -2.16 -17.32 2.88
C HIS A 44 -2.47 -16.49 1.62
N VAL A 45 -3.61 -15.81 1.62
CA VAL A 45 -3.98 -14.87 0.55
C VAL A 45 -3.47 -13.48 0.92
N GLY A 46 -2.94 -12.76 -0.08
CA GLY A 46 -2.36 -11.44 0.08
C GLY A 46 -2.83 -10.46 -0.99
N GLY A 47 -2.85 -9.18 -0.63
CA GLY A 47 -3.21 -8.10 -1.53
C GLY A 47 -2.56 -6.78 -1.12
N MET A 48 -2.48 -5.85 -2.07
CA MET A 48 -1.83 -4.56 -1.88
C MET A 48 -2.61 -3.48 -2.62
N ASN A 49 -2.70 -2.29 -2.04
CA ASN A 49 -3.15 -1.07 -2.73
C ASN A 49 -2.00 -0.10 -2.96
N HIS A 50 -2.22 0.91 -3.80
CA HIS A 50 -1.33 2.05 -3.96
C HIS A 50 -2.19 3.29 -4.11
N PHE A 51 -2.45 3.99 -3.01
CA PHE A 51 -3.22 5.23 -3.03
C PHE A 51 -2.32 6.46 -2.95
N MET A 52 -2.79 7.55 -3.56
CA MET A 52 -2.01 8.76 -3.77
C MET A 52 -2.43 9.90 -2.85
N LEU A 53 -3.73 9.95 -2.53
CA LEU A 53 -4.36 11.01 -1.73
C LEU A 53 -5.10 10.37 -0.55
N PRO A 54 -5.27 11.07 0.57
CA PRO A 54 -5.88 10.47 1.74
C PRO A 54 -7.39 10.27 1.53
N LEU A 55 -8.16 11.35 1.43
CA LEU A 55 -9.62 11.29 1.42
C LEU A 55 -10.18 11.71 0.07
N TRP A 56 -11.18 10.97 -0.40
CA TRP A 56 -12.08 11.43 -1.44
C TRP A 56 -13.07 12.46 -0.87
N ASN A 57 -13.22 13.61 -1.54
CA ASN A 57 -14.04 14.74 -1.06
C ASN A 57 -15.53 14.66 -1.45
N GLY A 58 -15.97 13.57 -2.09
CA GLY A 58 -17.33 13.43 -2.59
C GLY A 58 -17.56 13.95 -4.01
N GLU A 59 -16.54 14.55 -4.64
CA GLU A 59 -16.64 15.07 -6.01
C GLU A 59 -15.93 14.15 -7.02
N GLY A 60 -16.55 13.97 -8.19
CA GLY A 60 -16.03 13.08 -9.23
C GLY A 60 -16.13 11.60 -8.86
N LEU A 61 -15.25 10.77 -9.43
CA LEU A 61 -15.30 9.33 -9.23
C LEU A 61 -14.55 8.90 -7.96
N ALA A 62 -15.23 8.13 -7.11
CA ALA A 62 -14.65 7.43 -5.97
C ALA A 62 -13.74 6.28 -6.45
N THR A 63 -12.46 6.60 -6.68
CA THR A 63 -11.46 5.65 -7.21
C THR A 63 -10.42 5.27 -6.15
N PRO A 64 -9.67 4.15 -6.33
CA PRO A 64 -8.58 3.77 -5.42
C PRO A 64 -7.37 4.72 -5.42
N ARG A 65 -7.44 5.86 -6.12
CA ARG A 65 -6.51 6.98 -5.94
C ARG A 65 -6.59 7.55 -4.51
N TYR A 66 -7.75 7.46 -3.87
CA TYR A 66 -7.99 7.93 -2.51
C TYR A 66 -7.87 6.79 -1.51
N GLY A 67 -7.18 7.02 -0.40
CA GLY A 67 -6.87 6.02 0.62
C GLY A 67 -8.10 5.41 1.27
N ASN A 68 -9.11 6.20 1.61
CA ASN A 68 -10.36 5.66 2.17
C ASN A 68 -11.03 4.66 1.21
N ILE A 69 -11.09 5.00 -0.09
CA ILE A 69 -11.67 4.13 -1.12
C ILE A 69 -10.78 2.90 -1.38
N ALA A 70 -9.46 3.08 -1.44
CA ALA A 70 -8.51 2.01 -1.71
C ALA A 70 -8.44 0.97 -0.59
N MET A 71 -8.54 1.42 0.66
CA MET A 71 -8.54 0.57 1.85
C MET A 71 -9.81 -0.27 1.93
N GLU A 72 -10.97 0.37 1.80
CA GLU A 72 -12.26 -0.32 1.80
C GLU A 72 -12.35 -1.36 0.68
N LYS A 73 -12.01 -0.97 -0.57
CA LYS A 73 -12.06 -1.89 -1.71
C LYS A 73 -11.06 -3.03 -1.59
N LEU A 74 -9.86 -2.80 -1.04
CA LEU A 74 -8.88 -3.86 -0.82
C LEU A 74 -9.41 -4.85 0.22
N LEU A 75 -9.94 -4.38 1.35
CA LEU A 75 -10.52 -5.24 2.38
C LEU A 75 -11.66 -6.09 1.80
N HIS A 76 -12.62 -5.47 1.11
CA HIS A 76 -13.71 -6.22 0.46
C HIS A 76 -13.21 -7.27 -0.52
N LYS A 77 -12.19 -6.95 -1.32
CA LYS A 77 -11.58 -7.91 -2.26
C LYS A 77 -10.92 -9.09 -1.53
N MET A 78 -10.22 -8.83 -0.42
CA MET A 78 -9.63 -9.89 0.41
C MET A 78 -10.70 -10.81 0.99
N LEU A 79 -11.78 -10.25 1.54
CA LEU A 79 -12.90 -11.02 2.09
C LEU A 79 -13.60 -11.86 1.00
N ALA A 80 -13.79 -11.30 -0.20
CA ALA A 80 -14.37 -12.03 -1.34
C ALA A 80 -13.49 -13.20 -1.82
N LEU A 81 -12.18 -13.17 -1.53
CA LEU A 81 -11.25 -14.29 -1.79
C LEU A 81 -11.24 -15.33 -0.67
N GLY A 82 -12.15 -15.22 0.32
CA GLY A 82 -12.26 -16.16 1.44
C GLY A 82 -11.41 -15.83 2.65
N CYS A 83 -10.77 -14.65 2.70
CA CYS A 83 -10.05 -14.22 3.90
C CYS A 83 -11.02 -13.91 5.04
N VAL A 84 -10.56 -14.09 6.27
CA VAL A 84 -11.31 -13.71 7.48
C VAL A 84 -10.64 -12.50 8.11
N LYS A 85 -11.41 -11.43 8.31
CA LYS A 85 -10.92 -10.14 8.84
C LYS A 85 -10.02 -10.29 10.09
N LYS A 86 -10.38 -11.19 11.02
CA LYS A 86 -9.63 -11.43 12.27
C LYS A 86 -8.24 -12.07 12.06
N HIS A 87 -7.98 -12.65 10.90
CA HIS A 87 -6.68 -13.23 10.53
C HIS A 87 -5.83 -12.26 9.70
N LEU A 88 -6.40 -11.14 9.26
CA LEU A 88 -5.68 -10.16 8.46
C LEU A 88 -4.65 -9.46 9.32
N VAL A 89 -3.46 -9.30 8.75
CA VAL A 89 -2.41 -8.43 9.26
C VAL A 89 -2.02 -7.44 8.18
N ALA A 90 -1.59 -6.25 8.59
CA ALA A 90 -1.19 -5.18 7.69
C ALA A 90 0.32 -4.89 7.73
N LYS A 91 0.85 -4.44 6.60
CA LYS A 91 2.17 -3.79 6.51
C LYS A 91 2.06 -2.51 5.67
N ILE A 92 2.72 -1.44 6.08
CA ILE A 92 2.55 -0.11 5.48
C ILE A 92 3.88 0.45 4.99
N PHE A 93 3.91 0.95 3.76
CA PHE A 93 5.12 1.51 3.16
C PHE A 93 4.80 2.80 2.39
N GLY A 94 5.80 3.67 2.25
CA GLY A 94 5.70 4.90 1.43
C GLY A 94 5.63 6.17 2.26
N GLY A 95 4.82 7.14 1.85
CA GLY A 95 4.61 8.39 2.59
C GLY A 95 5.86 9.28 2.67
N ALA A 96 6.81 9.16 1.74
CA ALA A 96 8.00 9.99 1.74
C ALA A 96 7.66 11.44 1.36
N ASN A 97 8.26 12.40 2.07
CA ASN A 97 8.16 13.81 1.75
C ASN A 97 9.29 14.18 0.77
N VAL A 98 9.03 13.87 -0.50
CA VAL A 98 9.93 14.12 -1.63
C VAL A 98 9.78 15.58 -2.08
N ASN A 99 10.30 16.53 -1.29
CA ASN A 99 10.85 17.85 -1.72
C ASN A 99 10.77 18.93 -0.64
N GLY A 100 11.85 19.71 -0.54
CA GLY A 100 11.94 21.02 0.12
C GLY A 100 12.05 22.14 -0.93
N THR A 101 11.08 22.23 -1.84
CA THR A 101 11.03 23.23 -2.93
C THR A 101 9.70 24.00 -2.95
N GLY A 102 9.12 24.23 -1.77
CA GLY A 102 8.02 25.17 -1.60
C GLY A 102 8.47 26.26 -0.66
N ASN A 103 8.54 27.50 -1.15
CA ASN A 103 8.70 28.68 -0.30
C ASN A 103 7.64 28.64 0.81
N GLY A 104 8.09 28.72 2.06
CA GLY A 104 7.33 28.79 3.30
C GLY A 104 5.83 28.53 3.21
N ASN A 105 5.41 27.31 3.57
CA ASN A 105 4.19 27.04 4.34
C ASN A 105 4.07 25.54 4.63
N GLU A 106 3.86 25.20 5.91
CA GLU A 106 3.70 23.87 6.50
C GLU A 106 2.44 23.09 6.03
N ILE A 107 1.88 23.37 4.85
CA ILE A 107 0.47 23.07 4.58
C ILE A 107 0.19 21.79 3.78
N PHE A 108 1.16 21.13 3.11
CA PHE A 108 0.83 19.93 2.32
C PHE A 108 1.86 18.79 2.37
N MET A 109 2.11 18.24 3.56
CA MET A 109 2.78 16.94 3.70
C MET A 109 1.80 15.79 3.36
N ILE A 110 1.51 15.61 2.07
CA ILE A 110 0.60 14.57 1.56
C ILE A 110 1.04 13.18 2.04
N GLY A 111 2.35 12.94 2.11
CA GLY A 111 2.91 11.68 2.62
C GLY A 111 2.46 11.38 4.05
N ASP A 112 2.61 12.35 4.95
CA ASP A 112 2.21 12.19 6.35
C ASP A 112 0.70 12.00 6.49
N ARG A 113 -0.10 12.75 5.72
CA ARG A 113 -1.57 12.57 5.72
C ARG A 113 -2.00 11.19 5.23
N ASN A 114 -1.33 10.66 4.20
CA ASN A 114 -1.59 9.31 3.71
C ASN A 114 -1.24 8.25 4.76
N VAL A 115 -0.13 8.42 5.48
CA VAL A 115 0.29 7.52 6.57
C VAL A 115 -0.69 7.58 7.74
N ILE A 116 -1.10 8.78 8.16
CA ILE A 116 -2.09 8.98 9.24
C ILE A 116 -3.39 8.25 8.89
N LEU A 117 -3.91 8.46 7.68
CA LEU A 117 -5.13 7.80 7.25
C LEU A 117 -5.01 6.27 7.25
N ALA A 118 -3.89 5.74 6.73
CA ALA A 118 -3.67 4.29 6.73
C ALA A 118 -3.72 3.69 8.14
N ASN A 119 -3.09 4.37 9.11
CA ASN A 119 -3.12 3.93 10.52
C ASN A 119 -4.53 4.01 11.09
N GLN A 120 -5.25 5.12 10.88
CA GLN A 120 -6.62 5.31 11.38
C GLN A 120 -7.57 4.24 10.86
N LEU A 121 -7.56 3.97 9.55
CA LEU A 121 -8.46 2.97 8.96
C LEU A 121 -8.10 1.54 9.37
N LEU A 122 -6.80 1.23 9.56
CA LEU A 122 -6.41 -0.09 10.05
C LEU A 122 -6.82 -0.32 11.50
N ASP A 123 -6.76 0.72 12.33
CA ASP A 123 -7.26 0.70 13.71
C ASP A 123 -8.78 0.52 13.75
N GLU A 124 -9.53 1.30 12.95
CA GLU A 124 -10.99 1.16 12.79
C GLU A 124 -11.37 -0.25 12.30
N TYR A 125 -10.58 -0.80 11.39
CA TYR A 125 -10.79 -2.17 10.91
C TYR A 125 -10.27 -3.23 11.89
N ALA A 126 -9.67 -2.86 13.02
CA ALA A 126 -9.05 -3.80 13.96
C ALA A 126 -8.06 -4.76 13.29
N ILE A 127 -7.30 -4.26 12.30
CA ILE A 127 -6.28 -5.02 11.57
C ILE A 127 -4.90 -4.59 12.10
N PRO A 128 -4.18 -5.45 12.83
CA PRO A 128 -2.90 -5.07 13.43
C PRO A 128 -1.82 -4.86 12.37
N ILE A 129 -1.04 -3.79 12.53
CA ILE A 129 0.15 -3.51 11.72
C ILE A 129 1.32 -4.33 12.26
N LYS A 130 1.94 -5.15 11.41
CA LYS A 130 3.07 -6.02 11.78
C LYS A 130 4.42 -5.53 11.31
N ALA A 131 4.46 -4.62 10.33
CA ALA A 131 5.67 -3.96 9.88
C ALA A 131 5.34 -2.65 9.18
N TRP A 132 6.25 -1.68 9.25
CA TRP A 132 6.11 -0.43 8.52
C TRP A 132 7.48 0.14 8.15
N ASP A 133 7.54 0.84 7.03
CA ASP A 133 8.62 1.75 6.69
C ASP A 133 8.02 2.92 5.92
N VAL A 134 7.73 4.00 6.64
CA VAL A 134 6.98 5.16 6.14
C VAL A 134 7.74 6.46 6.38
N GLY A 135 7.32 7.55 5.74
CA GLY A 135 7.91 8.88 5.97
C GLY A 135 9.32 9.04 5.39
N GLY A 136 10.06 10.03 5.89
CA GLY A 136 11.43 10.32 5.45
C GLY A 136 11.48 11.00 4.07
N ARG A 137 12.67 11.05 3.47
CA ARG A 137 12.96 11.81 2.23
C ARG A 137 13.24 10.95 1.01
N LEU A 138 13.26 9.62 1.18
CA LEU A 138 13.58 8.66 0.13
C LEU A 138 12.34 7.88 -0.25
N GLY A 139 12.18 7.62 -1.55
CA GLY A 139 11.15 6.73 -2.04
C GLY A 139 11.51 5.27 -1.79
N ARG A 140 10.53 4.40 -2.01
CA ARG A 140 10.61 2.97 -1.71
C ARG A 140 10.16 2.18 -2.91
N LYS A 141 10.98 1.24 -3.35
CA LYS A 141 10.53 0.14 -4.20
C LYS A 141 10.17 -1.00 -3.24
N ILE A 142 8.94 -1.48 -3.32
CA ILE A 142 8.50 -2.62 -2.51
C ILE A 142 8.11 -3.79 -3.40
N VAL A 143 8.34 -5.00 -2.88
CA VAL A 143 7.88 -6.24 -3.48
C VAL A 143 7.26 -7.07 -2.36
N MET A 144 5.97 -7.42 -2.49
CA MET A 144 5.27 -8.33 -1.59
C MET A 144 5.15 -9.69 -2.25
N GLN A 145 5.45 -10.76 -1.51
CA GLN A 145 5.01 -12.11 -1.88
C GLN A 145 3.72 -12.45 -1.14
N THR A 146 2.64 -12.68 -1.88
CA THR A 146 1.29 -12.81 -1.30
C THR A 146 1.11 -14.08 -0.50
N GLY A 147 1.74 -15.19 -0.90
CA GLY A 147 1.66 -16.47 -0.17
C GLY A 147 2.27 -16.42 1.23
N THR A 148 3.27 -15.57 1.47
CA THR A 148 3.99 -15.52 2.76
C THR A 148 3.78 -14.21 3.51
N GLY A 149 3.19 -13.20 2.85
CA GLY A 149 3.08 -11.84 3.36
C GLY A 149 4.42 -11.12 3.52
N VAL A 150 5.54 -11.69 3.10
CA VAL A 150 6.87 -11.04 3.16
C VAL A 150 6.89 -9.84 2.22
N VAL A 151 7.51 -8.74 2.67
CA VAL A 151 7.71 -7.55 1.85
C VAL A 151 9.17 -7.13 1.89
N TRP A 152 9.80 -7.07 0.73
CA TRP A 152 11.14 -6.50 0.56
C TRP A 152 11.03 -5.02 0.23
N VAL A 153 11.92 -4.22 0.81
CA VAL A 153 11.93 -2.75 0.66
C VAL A 153 13.31 -2.29 0.24
N GLY A 154 13.37 -1.53 -0.86
CA GLY A 154 14.56 -0.84 -1.33
C GLY A 154 14.35 0.67 -1.34
N LYS A 155 15.11 1.41 -0.53
CA LYS A 155 15.06 2.88 -0.49
C LYS A 155 15.92 3.48 -1.62
N HIS A 156 15.41 4.52 -2.27
CA HIS A 156 16.13 5.21 -3.34
C HIS A 156 15.79 6.70 -3.37
N ARG A 157 16.70 7.49 -3.97
CA ARG A 157 16.41 8.90 -4.28
C ARG A 157 15.37 8.90 -5.40
N VAL A 158 14.22 9.48 -5.13
CA VAL A 158 13.21 9.69 -6.18
C VAL A 158 13.68 10.89 -7.00
N ALA A 159 13.80 10.73 -8.31
CA ALA A 159 14.02 11.88 -9.18
C ALA A 159 12.85 12.85 -9.02
N ALA A 160 13.12 14.15 -8.87
CA ALA A 160 12.07 15.14 -8.95
C ALA A 160 11.33 14.93 -10.27
N GLN A 161 10.01 14.70 -10.23
CA GLN A 161 9.21 14.76 -11.46
C GLN A 161 9.43 16.16 -12.03
N ALA A 162 9.94 16.24 -13.26
CA ALA A 162 10.08 17.50 -13.97
C ALA A 162 8.67 18.15 -14.06
N PRO A 163 8.59 19.49 -13.95
CA PRO A 163 7.32 20.21 -14.01
C PRO A 163 6.57 19.97 -15.32
#